data_AF-C3MIY5-F1
#
_entry.id   AF-C3MIY5-F1
#
_cell.length_a   1.000
_cell.length_b   1.000
_cell.length_c   1.000
_cell.angle_alpha   90.00
_cell.angle_beta   90.00
_cell.angle_gamma   90.00
#
_symmetry.space_group_name_H-M   'P 1'
#
loop_
_entity.id
_entity.type
_entity.pdbx_description
1 polymer ?
#
loop_
_entity_poly.entity_id
_entity_poly.type
_entity_poly.pdbx_seq_one_letter_code
_entity_poly.pdbx_strand_id
1 'polypeptide(L)' 'MQSQREVKGEELLEIIDAIYYINEAMKVVMSYDDEAYEYLTKARESLIYYLISQVKDYE' A
#
# COMPACT_ATOMS: atom_id res chain seq x y z
N MET A 1 -23.48 -2.94 12.71
CA MET A 1 -23.01 -3.71 11.55
C MET A 1 -22.29 -2.73 10.65
N GLN A 2 -20.95 -2.74 10.63
CA GLN A 2 -20.18 -1.96 9.67
C GLN A 2 -20.42 -2.60 8.30
N SER A 3 -21.06 -1.86 7.39
CA SER A 3 -21.15 -2.25 5.99
C SER A 3 -19.73 -2.38 5.44
N GLN A 4 -19.30 -3.59 5.09
CA GLN A 4 -18.15 -3.79 4.21
C GLN A 4 -18.46 -3.02 2.93
N ARG A 5 -17.74 -1.91 2.70
CA ARG A 5 -17.84 -1.16 1.45
C ARG A 5 -17.33 -2.07 0.35
N GLU A 6 -18.16 -2.30 -0.66
CA GLU A 6 -17.76 -3.07 -1.85
C GLU A 6 -16.62 -2.30 -2.53
N VAL A 7 -15.40 -2.83 -2.42
CA VAL A 7 -14.20 -2.20 -3.00
C VAL A 7 -14.21 -2.44 -4.49
N LYS A 8 -14.14 -1.34 -5.26
CA LYS A 8 -14.16 -1.43 -6.72
C LYS A 8 -12.77 -1.82 -7.24
N GLY A 9 -12.72 -2.56 -8.34
CA GLY A 9 -11.45 -2.94 -8.98
C GLY A 9 -10.55 -1.74 -9.32
N GLU A 10 -11.14 -0.58 -9.65
CA GLU A 10 -10.41 0.67 -9.88
C GLU A 10 -9.71 1.18 -8.61
N GLU A 11 -10.35 1.11 -7.45
CA GLU A 11 -9.73 1.49 -6.16
C GLU A 11 -8.54 0.57 -5.82
N LEU A 12 -8.61 -0.72 -6.19
CA LEU A 12 -7.48 -1.65 -6.02
C LEU A 12 -6.31 -1.32 -6.95
N LEU A 13 -6.59 -0.90 -8.18
CA LEU A 13 -5.56 -0.48 -9.14
C LEU A 13 -4.83 0.78 -8.65
N GLU A 14 -5.56 1.77 -8.13
CA GLU A 14 -4.96 2.98 -7.55
C GLU A 14 -4.00 2.65 -6.39
N ILE A 15 -4.33 1.65 -5.58
CA ILE A 15 -3.46 1.21 -4.48
C ILE A 15 -2.20 0.52 -5.00
N ILE A 16 -2.31 -0.29 -6.07
CA ILE A 16 -1.15 -0.91 -6.72
C ILE A 16 -0.24 0.17 -7.30
N ASP A 17 -0.80 1.20 -7.94
CA ASP A 17 -0.05 2.34 -8.47
C ASP A 17 0.66 3.11 -7.35
N ALA A 18 -0.02 3.35 -6.23
CA ALA A 18 0.59 3.98 -5.07
C ALA A 18 1.78 3.16 -4.52
N ILE A 19 1.64 1.83 -4.43
CA ILE A 19 2.73 0.94 -4.02
C ILE A 19 3.92 1.04 -4.99
N TYR A 20 3.66 1.11 -6.29
CA TYR A 20 4.69 1.30 -7.30
C TYR A 20 5.48 2.61 -7.07
N TYR A 21 4.79 3.74 -6.93
CA TYR A 21 5.45 5.04 -6.71
C TYR A 21 6.21 5.10 -5.37
N ILE A 22 5.69 4.46 -4.32
CA ILE A 22 6.42 4.35 -3.05
C ILE A 22 7.74 3.59 -3.26
N ASN A 23 7.72 2.48 -4.01
CA ASN A 23 8.95 1.74 -4.31
C ASN A 23 9.96 2.58 -5.11
N GLU A 24 9.51 3.39 -6.07
CA GLU A 24 10.39 4.31 -6.79
C GLU A 24 11.00 5.39 -5.86
N ALA A 25 10.19 5.97 -4.97
CA ALA A 25 10.68 6.92 -3.97
C ALA A 25 11.70 6.28 -3.01
N MET A 26 11.44 5.05 -2.54
CA MET A 26 12.34 4.31 -1.66
C MET A 26 13.74 4.11 -2.26
N LYS A 27 13.84 3.83 -3.57
CA LYS A 27 15.13 3.69 -4.27
C LYS A 27 15.98 4.97 -4.22
N VAL A 28 15.32 6.12 -4.16
CA VAL A 28 15.98 7.43 -4.11
C VAL A 28 16.40 7.76 -2.67
N VAL A 29 15.45 7.67 -1.72
CA VAL A 29 15.68 8.13 -0.35
C VAL A 29 16.58 7.21 0.47
N MET A 30 16.65 5.91 0.14
CA MET A 30 17.53 4.94 0.83
C MET A 30 19.01 5.32 0.82
N SER A 31 19.40 6.27 -0.03
CA SER A 31 20.78 6.75 -0.17
C SER A 31 21.12 7.96 0.70
N TYR A 32 20.12 8.66 1.26
CA TYR A 32 20.38 9.92 1.97
C TYR A 32 19.45 10.25 3.14
N ASP A 33 18.34 9.53 3.35
CA ASP A 33 17.37 9.84 4.40
C ASP A 33 16.70 8.55 4.93
N ASP A 34 17.25 8.02 6.03
CA ASP A 34 16.80 6.79 6.69
C ASP A 34 15.39 6.95 7.29
N GLU A 35 15.05 8.15 7.80
CA GLU A 35 13.75 8.42 8.41
C GLU A 35 12.65 8.42 7.33
N ALA A 36 12.89 9.11 6.21
CA ALA A 36 11.98 9.07 5.06
C ALA A 36 11.82 7.65 4.51
N TYR A 37 12.92 6.87 4.43
CA TYR A 37 12.87 5.48 4.01
C TYR A 37 11.99 4.61 4.93
N GLU A 38 12.09 4.79 6.26
CA GLU A 38 11.25 4.08 7.22
C GLU A 38 9.77 4.42 7.06
N TYR A 39 9.42 5.71 6.89
CA TYR A 39 8.03 6.13 6.66
C TYR A 39 7.44 5.56 5.37
N LEU A 40 8.19 5.56 4.27
CA LEU A 40 7.76 4.96 3.01
C LEU A 40 7.58 3.44 3.13
N THR A 41 8.47 2.77 3.87
CA THR A 41 8.36 1.34 4.14
C THR A 41 7.04 1.02 4.86
N LYS A 42 6.72 1.77 5.93
CA LYS A 42 5.46 1.61 6.68
C LYS A 42 4.23 1.87 5.81
N ALA A 43 4.27 2.90 4.96
CA ALA A 43 3.17 3.22 4.05
C ALA A 43 2.93 2.08 3.05
N ARG A 44 3.99 1.56 2.42
CA ARG A 44 3.92 0.42 1.50
C ARG A 44 3.33 -0.81 2.16
N GLU A 45 3.80 -1.16 3.35
CA GLU A 45 3.32 -2.32 4.09
C GLU A 45 1.83 -2.19 4.42
N SER A 46 1.38 -1.01 4.88
CA SER A 46 -0.02 -0.76 5.17
C SER A 46 -0.92 -0.97 3.94
N LEU A 47 -0.50 -0.50 2.76
CA LEU A 47 -1.24 -0.71 1.52
C LEU A 47 -1.27 -2.18 1.09
N ILE A 48 -0.15 -2.91 1.25
CA ILE A 48 -0.10 -4.36 0.99
C ILE A 48 -1.06 -5.11 1.93
N TYR A 49 -1.06 -4.79 3.22
CA TYR A 49 -1.98 -5.40 4.17
C TYR A 49 -3.44 -5.14 3.81
N TYR A 50 -3.77 -3.92 3.36
CA TYR A 50 -5.11 -3.60 2.90
C TYR A 50 -5.51 -4.43 1.67
N LEU A 51 -4.64 -4.57 0.66
CA LEU A 51 -4.91 -5.41 -0.51
C LEU A 51 -5.15 -6.88 -0.11
N ILE A 52 -4.33 -7.39 0.80
CA ILE A 52 -4.47 -8.76 1.32
C ILE A 52 -5.81 -8.92 2.07
N SER A 53 -6.25 -7.92 2.83
CA SER A 53 -7.53 -8.03 3.54
C SER A 53 -8.73 -8.05 2.60
N GLN A 54 -8.62 -7.49 1.39
CA GLN A 54 -9.70 -7.56 0.40
C GLN A 54 -9.89 -8.97 -0.20
N VAL A 55 -8.88 -9.83 -0.11
CA VAL A 55 -8.93 -11.21 -0.64
C VAL A 55 -9.04 -12.27 0.44
N LYS A 56 -8.75 -11.95 1.72
CA LYS A 56 -8.77 -12.91 2.83
C LYS A 56 -10.15 -13.23 3.40
N ASP A 57 -11.20 -12.50 3.03
CA ASP A 57 -12.59 -12.81 3.41
C ASP A 57 -13.24 -13.89 2.51
N TYR A 58 -12.44 -14.68 1.77
CA TYR A 58 -12.90 -15.69 0.80
C TYR A 58 -12.86 -17.15 1.30
N GLU A 59 -12.67 -17.39 2.61
CA GLU A 59 -12.79 -18.72 3.25
C GLU A 59 -14.04 -18.86 4.13
#